data_AF-V8NB43-F1
#
_entry.id   AF-V8NB43-F1
#
_cell.length_a   1.000
_cell.length_b   1.000
_cell.length_c   1.000
_cell.angle_alpha   90.00
_cell.angle_beta   90.00
_cell.angle_gamma   90.00
#
_symmetry.space_group_name_H-M   'P 1'
#
loop_
_entity.id
_entity.type
_entity.pdbx_description
1 polymer ?
#
loop_
_entity_poly.entity_id
_entity_poly.type
_entity_poly.pdbx_seq_one_letter_code
_entity_poly.pdbx_strand_id
1 'polypeptide(L)'
;MPKIKLNGITIDFPFPPYKCQESYMSKVLECLQKQVNGILESPTGTGKTLCLLCSTLAWRAHFKDAVSAQKIAQRLKGAELFPNQPLSSWGSAVTGTEVPAYYTDVPKIIYASRTHSQLAQVIGELKNTVYRPKVCVLGSRDQLCIHPEVKKQENNHMQIHLCRMKMSSRSCHFYNNLEEKGTEKDLIDPILDIEDLVKNGKKHRVCPYYLSRSLKQQADIIFMPYNYLLDSKEQLCEELTSFDLTPYDLASAVDAINIVLEDQAKKIEQNEFNAEFNIEHVNSGLNMELEDIAKIKRILLQLESAIDDVELSSKEGFTEDG
;
A
#
# COMPACT_ATOMS: atom_id res chain seq x y z
N MET A 1 26.46 10.40 16.48
CA MET A 1 25.34 11.33 16.22
C MET A 1 25.05 12.08 17.50
N PRO A 2 24.98 13.43 17.50
CA PRO A 2 24.57 14.21 18.68
C PRO A 2 23.16 13.85 19.13
N LYS A 3 22.96 13.86 20.46
CA LYS A 3 21.66 13.67 21.12
C LYS A 3 21.14 14.99 21.62
N ILE A 4 19.90 15.31 21.26
CA ILE A 4 19.30 16.63 21.48
C ILE A 4 17.98 16.43 22.17
N LYS A 5 17.76 17.15 23.26
CA LYS A 5 16.49 17.07 24.01
C LYS A 5 15.60 18.22 23.60
N LEU A 6 14.51 17.91 22.90
CA LEU A 6 13.48 18.87 22.50
C LEU A 6 12.11 18.37 22.99
N ASN A 7 11.32 19.25 23.62
CA ASN A 7 9.98 18.94 24.13
C ASN A 7 9.90 17.63 24.96
N GLY A 8 10.95 17.33 25.75
CA GLY A 8 11.04 16.12 26.57
C GLY A 8 11.47 14.83 25.84
N ILE A 9 11.71 14.90 24.52
CA ILE A 9 12.11 13.76 23.68
C ILE A 9 13.57 13.90 23.30
N THR A 10 14.31 12.79 23.35
CA THR A 10 15.71 12.74 22.88
C THR A 10 15.74 12.35 21.42
N ILE A 11 16.28 13.23 20.58
CA ILE A 11 16.47 13.04 19.14
C ILE A 11 17.95 12.76 18.89
N ASP A 12 18.27 11.62 18.28
CA ASP A 12 19.56 11.39 17.64
C ASP A 12 19.55 12.06 16.26
N PHE A 13 20.40 13.05 16.03
CA PHE A 13 20.49 13.77 14.75
C PHE A 13 21.85 13.52 14.08
N PRO A 14 21.95 13.42 12.74
CA PRO A 14 23.21 13.04 12.07
C PRO A 14 24.40 13.96 12.34
N PHE A 15 24.15 15.26 12.50
CA PHE A 15 25.13 16.31 12.74
C PHE A 15 24.58 17.32 13.76
N PRO A 16 25.37 18.27 14.29
CA PRO A 16 24.85 19.32 15.16
C PRO A 16 23.86 20.21 14.39
N PRO A 17 22.56 20.29 14.76
CA PRO A 17 21.58 21.00 13.98
C PRO A 17 21.74 22.51 14.09
N TYR A 18 21.25 23.19 13.07
CA TYR A 18 21.09 24.64 13.10
C TYR A 18 19.87 25.04 13.93
N LYS A 19 19.84 26.28 14.45
CA LYS A 19 18.71 26.80 15.23
C LYS A 19 17.36 26.70 14.50
N CYS A 20 17.35 26.88 13.18
CA CYS A 20 16.13 26.74 12.37
C CYS A 20 15.64 25.28 12.33
N GLN A 21 16.55 24.31 12.31
CA GLN A 21 16.22 22.87 12.35
C GLN A 21 15.69 22.48 13.73
N GLU A 22 16.28 22.99 14.81
CA GLU A 22 15.77 22.79 16.17
C GLU A 22 14.35 23.33 16.33
N SER A 23 14.10 24.55 15.82
CA SER A 23 12.76 25.16 15.81
C SER A 23 11.77 24.32 15.02
N TYR A 24 12.15 23.85 13.82
CA TYR A 24 11.32 22.99 12.99
C TYR A 24 10.98 21.67 13.70
N MET A 25 11.98 20.98 14.25
CA MET A 25 11.79 19.73 15.00
C MET A 25 10.91 19.95 16.24
N SER A 26 11.11 21.04 16.99
CA SER A 26 10.27 21.36 18.15
C SER A 26 8.80 21.55 17.75
N LYS A 27 8.53 22.18 16.60
CA LYS A 27 7.17 22.33 16.08
C LYS A 27 6.55 21.02 15.61
N VAL A 28 7.31 20.14 14.96
CA VAL A 28 6.86 18.78 14.62
C VAL A 28 6.45 18.03 15.89
N LEU A 29 7.29 18.04 16.93
CA LEU A 29 7.01 17.37 18.20
C LEU A 29 5.77 17.95 18.89
N GLU A 30 5.60 19.28 18.88
CA GLU A 30 4.42 19.95 19.42
C GLU A 30 3.13 19.47 18.73
N CYS A 31 3.12 19.40 17.39
CA CYS A 31 1.97 18.90 16.62
C CYS A 31 1.64 17.45 16.98
N LEU A 32 2.66 16.57 17.06
CA LEU A 32 2.48 15.16 17.40
C LEU A 32 1.96 14.96 18.84
N GLN A 33 2.51 15.70 19.81
CA GLN A 33 2.10 15.62 21.22
C GLN A 33 0.69 16.17 21.44
N LYS A 34 0.31 17.25 20.76
CA LYS A 34 -1.04 17.85 20.83
C LYS A 34 -2.07 17.17 19.94
N GLN A 35 -1.66 16.22 19.09
CA GLN A 35 -2.51 15.55 18.12
C GLN A 35 -3.23 16.53 17.16
N VAL A 36 -2.50 17.55 16.70
CA VAL A 36 -3.02 18.57 15.77
C VAL A 36 -2.31 18.50 14.43
N ASN A 37 -3.03 18.92 13.38
CA ASN A 37 -2.45 19.09 12.05
C ASN A 37 -1.50 20.29 12.05
N GLY A 38 -0.34 20.15 11.40
CA GLY A 38 0.68 21.19 11.30
C GLY A 38 1.04 21.50 9.86
N ILE A 39 0.97 22.77 9.47
CA ILE A 39 1.53 23.27 8.22
C ILE A 39 2.87 23.91 8.56
N LEU A 40 3.97 23.26 8.13
CA LEU A 40 5.32 23.65 8.53
C LEU A 40 6.14 24.09 7.31
N GLU A 41 6.41 25.38 7.24
CA GLU A 41 7.28 25.96 6.22
C GLU A 41 8.74 26.04 6.70
N SER A 42 9.67 25.87 5.76
CA SER A 42 11.09 26.13 5.99
C SER A 42 11.77 26.49 4.66
N PRO A 43 12.95 27.12 4.64
CA PRO A 43 13.68 27.36 3.41
C PRO A 43 14.18 26.06 2.77
N THR A 44 14.32 26.02 1.43
CA THR A 44 14.93 24.88 0.73
C THR A 44 16.40 24.71 1.15
N GLY A 45 16.91 23.47 1.10
CA GLY A 45 18.30 23.17 1.46
C GLY A 45 18.62 23.14 2.97
N THR A 46 17.63 23.37 3.84
CA THR A 46 17.83 23.38 5.31
C THR A 46 17.70 22.00 5.97
N GLY A 47 17.61 20.91 5.19
CA GLY A 47 17.50 19.55 5.72
C GLY A 47 16.12 19.21 6.33
N LYS A 48 15.05 19.77 5.74
CA LYS A 48 13.65 19.55 6.19
C LYS A 48 13.32 18.07 6.38
N THR A 49 13.69 17.27 5.39
CA THR A 49 13.44 15.83 5.34
C THR A 49 14.07 15.11 6.53
N LEU A 50 15.36 15.33 6.78
CA LEU A 50 16.05 14.80 7.97
C LEU A 50 15.41 15.28 9.28
N CYS A 51 15.05 16.57 9.39
CA CYS A 51 14.41 17.10 10.59
C CYS A 51 13.08 16.40 10.87
N LEU A 52 12.25 16.23 9.83
CA LEU A 52 10.96 15.57 9.90
C LEU A 52 11.14 14.09 10.29
N LEU A 53 11.97 13.34 9.55
CA LEU A 53 12.23 11.92 9.84
C LEU A 53 12.75 11.69 11.26
N CYS A 54 13.79 12.42 11.68
CA CYS A 54 14.41 12.20 12.97
C CYS A 54 13.47 12.56 14.13
N SER A 55 12.75 13.68 14.04
CA SER A 55 11.80 14.09 15.09
C SER A 55 10.61 13.13 15.19
N THR A 56 10.02 12.71 14.06
CA THR A 56 8.89 11.77 14.06
C THR A 56 9.31 10.37 14.54
N LEU A 57 10.47 9.86 14.11
CA LEU A 57 10.97 8.55 14.54
C LEU A 57 11.37 8.55 16.02
N ALA A 58 12.00 9.62 16.51
CA ALA A 58 12.32 9.78 17.93
C ALA A 58 11.04 9.82 18.79
N TRP A 59 10.03 10.58 18.37
CA TRP A 59 8.73 10.63 19.04
C TRP A 59 8.07 9.26 19.09
N ARG A 60 8.06 8.53 17.96
CA ARG A 60 7.48 7.19 17.90
C ARG A 60 8.22 6.19 18.79
N ALA A 61 9.54 6.25 18.85
CA ALA A 61 10.34 5.40 19.73
C ALA A 61 10.01 5.69 21.21
N HIS A 62 9.99 6.97 21.59
CA HIS A 62 9.58 7.39 22.94
C HIS A 62 8.16 6.93 23.29
N PHE A 63 7.22 7.04 22.34
CA PHE A 63 5.84 6.58 22.50
C PHE A 63 5.76 5.07 22.70
N LYS A 64 6.52 4.29 21.91
CA LYS A 64 6.62 2.83 22.04
C LYS A 64 7.15 2.41 23.41
N ASP A 65 8.16 3.11 23.92
CA ASP A 65 8.72 2.83 25.25
C ASP A 65 7.70 3.10 26.36
N ALA A 66 6.97 4.21 26.26
CA ALA A 66 5.89 4.56 27.19
C ALA A 66 4.76 3.50 27.20
N VAL A 67 4.27 3.09 26.02
CA VAL A 67 3.24 2.04 25.89
C VAL A 67 3.75 0.71 26.43
N SER A 68 5.00 0.35 26.16
CA SER A 68 5.60 -0.90 26.63
C SER A 68 5.72 -0.91 28.16
N ALA A 69 6.17 0.19 28.76
CA ALA A 69 6.25 0.33 30.21
C ALA A 69 4.88 0.25 30.88
N GLN A 70 3.84 0.87 30.29
CA GLN A 70 2.47 0.78 30.79
C GLN A 70 1.92 -0.65 30.73
N LYS A 71 2.15 -1.37 29.62
CA LYS A 71 1.76 -2.79 29.47
C LYS A 71 2.47 -3.69 30.50
N ILE A 72 3.74 -3.42 30.79
CA ILE A 72 4.51 -4.14 31.83
C ILE A 72 3.94 -3.84 33.23
N ALA A 73 3.69 -2.58 33.56
CA ALA A 73 3.14 -2.17 34.85
C ALA A 73 1.76 -2.80 35.12
N GLN A 74 0.90 -2.88 34.10
CA GLN A 74 -0.41 -3.54 34.19
C GLN A 74 -0.29 -5.05 34.43
N ARG A 75 0.67 -5.73 33.77
CA ARG A 75 0.92 -7.17 33.97
C ARG A 75 1.48 -7.49 35.36
N LEU A 76 2.20 -6.56 35.97
CA LEU A 76 2.85 -6.73 37.28
C LEU A 76 1.94 -6.38 38.48
N LYS A 77 0.66 -6.05 38.27
CA LYS A 77 -0.32 -5.74 39.34
C LYS A 77 0.22 -4.82 40.46
N GLY A 78 0.99 -3.79 40.10
CA GLY A 78 1.43 -2.77 41.08
C GLY A 78 2.50 -3.22 42.08
N ALA A 79 3.28 -4.27 41.81
CA ALA A 79 4.49 -4.53 42.60
C ALA A 79 5.59 -3.52 42.22
N GLU A 80 5.81 -2.52 43.09
CA GLU A 80 6.85 -1.49 42.94
C GLU A 80 8.25 -2.13 42.96
N LEU A 81 8.92 -2.14 41.80
CA LEU A 81 10.31 -2.62 41.69
C LEU A 81 11.35 -1.55 42.10
N PHE A 82 10.95 -0.30 42.32
CA PHE A 82 11.88 0.81 42.60
C PHE A 82 11.32 1.77 43.68
N PRO A 83 11.57 1.50 44.97
CA PRO A 83 11.03 2.31 46.07
C PRO A 83 11.58 3.74 46.16
N ASN A 84 12.58 4.12 45.33
CA ASN A 84 13.27 5.41 45.45
C ASN A 84 13.24 6.29 44.19
N GLN A 85 12.41 5.98 43.19
CA GLN A 85 12.30 6.83 42.00
C GLN A 85 10.85 7.27 41.79
N PRO A 86 10.49 8.52 42.15
CA PRO A 86 9.12 8.98 42.01
C PRO A 86 8.72 8.99 40.53
N LEU A 87 7.53 8.44 40.27
CA LEU A 87 6.87 8.32 38.97
C LEU A 87 6.72 9.68 38.22
N SER A 88 6.95 10.80 38.93
CA SER A 88 6.90 12.16 38.40
C SER A 88 8.01 12.52 37.40
N SER A 89 9.03 11.65 37.20
CA SER A 89 10.03 11.86 36.15
C SER A 89 9.51 11.53 34.74
N TRP A 90 8.37 10.86 34.62
CA TRP A 90 7.69 10.60 33.35
C TRP A 90 6.46 11.49 33.28
N GLY A 91 6.68 12.75 32.87
CA GLY A 91 5.67 13.76 32.53
C GLY A 91 4.37 13.72 33.34
N SER A 92 4.21 14.67 34.28
CA SER A 92 3.00 14.88 35.09
C SER A 92 1.74 14.35 34.43
N ALA A 93 1.10 13.40 35.11
CA ALA A 93 -0.32 13.12 34.92
C ALA A 93 -1.05 14.46 34.93
N VAL A 94 -1.55 14.87 33.77
CA VAL A 94 -2.42 16.03 33.65
C VAL A 94 -3.70 15.67 34.37
N THR A 95 -3.84 16.18 35.59
CA THR A 95 -5.11 16.23 36.31
C THR A 95 -6.03 17.19 35.55
N GLY A 96 -6.90 16.63 34.72
CA GLY A 96 -7.88 17.40 33.97
C GLY A 96 -8.74 16.44 33.18
N THR A 97 -10.00 16.32 33.61
CA THR A 97 -11.13 15.73 32.90
C THR A 97 -11.10 16.03 31.41
N GLU A 98 -10.61 15.07 30.63
CA GLU A 98 -10.96 14.77 29.23
C GLU A 98 -10.02 13.65 28.81
N VAL A 99 -10.56 12.45 28.70
CA VAL A 99 -9.84 11.27 28.24
C VAL A 99 -9.62 11.41 26.73
N PRO A 100 -8.40 11.68 26.22
CA PRO A 100 -8.16 11.68 24.79
C PRO A 100 -7.99 10.22 24.38
N ALA A 101 -8.61 9.83 23.26
CA ALA A 101 -8.61 8.48 22.71
C ALA A 101 -7.25 7.78 22.88
N TYR A 102 -7.22 6.78 23.77
CA TYR A 102 -6.01 6.06 24.10
C TYR A 102 -5.53 5.28 22.87
N TYR A 103 -4.43 5.71 22.26
CA TYR A 103 -3.67 4.83 21.37
C TYR A 103 -3.19 3.61 22.19
N THR A 104 -3.85 2.47 22.04
CA THR A 104 -3.42 1.18 22.64
C THR A 104 -2.19 0.61 21.95
N ASP A 105 -1.92 1.08 20.73
CA ASP A 105 -0.89 0.61 19.84
C ASP A 105 -0.01 1.74 19.31
N VAL A 106 1.22 1.39 18.97
CA VAL A 106 2.22 2.34 18.47
C VAL A 106 1.78 2.82 17.08
N PRO A 107 1.68 4.15 16.84
CA PRO A 107 1.21 4.66 15.57
C PRO A 107 2.15 4.30 14.42
N LYS A 108 1.59 4.09 13.22
CA LYS A 108 2.34 3.91 11.97
C LYS A 108 2.59 5.26 11.32
N ILE A 109 3.79 5.46 10.79
CA ILE A 109 4.16 6.69 10.08
C ILE A 109 3.89 6.46 8.59
N ILE A 110 3.16 7.37 7.95
CA ILE A 110 2.98 7.39 6.50
C ILE A 110 3.73 8.60 5.95
N TYR A 111 4.68 8.35 5.06
CA TYR A 111 5.40 9.39 4.34
C TYR A 111 4.98 9.36 2.88
N ALA A 112 4.22 10.37 2.46
CA ALA A 112 3.73 10.48 1.11
C ALA A 112 4.53 11.53 0.31
N SER A 113 4.82 11.24 -0.95
CA SER A 113 5.52 12.16 -1.86
C SER A 113 4.97 12.09 -3.28
N ARG A 114 5.31 13.05 -4.15
CA ARG A 114 4.78 13.11 -5.51
C ARG A 114 5.43 12.08 -6.42
N THR A 115 6.74 11.87 -6.27
CA THR A 115 7.49 10.96 -7.16
C THR A 115 8.28 9.91 -6.39
N HIS A 116 8.50 8.76 -7.02
CA HIS A 116 9.33 7.70 -6.44
C HIS A 116 10.79 8.11 -6.26
N SER A 117 11.32 8.98 -7.13
CA SER A 117 12.69 9.52 -6.97
C SER A 117 12.82 10.36 -5.70
N GLN A 118 11.78 11.13 -5.32
CA GLN A 118 11.76 11.84 -4.04
C GLN A 118 11.75 10.86 -2.86
N LEU A 119 10.95 9.79 -2.94
CA LEU A 119 10.94 8.75 -1.90
C LEU A 119 12.30 8.06 -1.78
N ALA A 120 12.96 7.73 -2.90
CA ALA A 120 14.29 7.13 -2.90
C ALA A 120 15.33 8.04 -2.22
N GLN A 121 15.28 9.35 -2.49
CA GLN A 121 16.14 10.33 -1.82
C GLN A 121 15.90 10.34 -0.30
N VAL A 122 14.64 10.36 0.13
CA VAL A 122 14.26 10.36 1.56
C VAL A 122 14.73 9.07 2.25
N ILE A 123 14.61 7.92 1.58
CA ILE A 123 15.10 6.63 2.08
C ILE A 123 16.64 6.64 2.17
N GLY A 124 17.33 7.24 1.19
CA GLY A 124 18.77 7.47 1.23
C GLY A 124 19.20 8.31 2.43
N GLU A 125 18.46 9.37 2.74
CA GLU A 125 18.67 10.16 3.95
C GLU A 125 18.42 9.36 5.23
N LEU A 126 17.36 8.54 5.27
CA LEU A 126 17.05 7.65 6.40
C LEU A 126 18.17 6.65 6.67
N LYS A 127 18.75 6.05 5.62
CA LYS A 127 19.90 5.12 5.71
C LYS A 127 21.11 5.76 6.41
N ASN A 128 21.28 7.08 6.25
CA ASN A 128 22.36 7.86 6.89
C ASN A 128 22.08 8.26 8.34
N THR A 129 20.95 7.86 8.92
CA THR A 129 20.62 8.09 10.35
C THR A 129 20.94 6.86 11.21
N VAL A 130 20.86 6.96 12.54
CA VAL A 130 20.93 5.80 13.46
C VAL A 130 19.60 5.04 13.56
N TYR A 131 18.50 5.63 13.08
CA TYR A 131 17.19 5.00 13.20
C TYR A 131 17.11 3.78 12.28
N ARG A 132 16.58 2.68 12.80
CA ARG A 132 16.34 1.42 12.07
C ARG A 132 14.87 0.99 12.21
N PRO A 133 13.91 1.79 11.72
CA PRO A 133 12.51 1.38 11.69
C PRO A 133 12.30 0.26 10.67
N LYS A 134 11.25 -0.54 10.84
CA LYS A 134 10.75 -1.41 9.76
C LYS A 134 10.16 -0.56 8.64
N VAL A 135 10.80 -0.56 7.47
CA VAL A 135 10.42 0.26 6.33
C VAL A 135 9.61 -0.55 5.32
N CYS A 136 8.55 0.03 4.79
CA CYS A 136 7.81 -0.49 3.64
C CYS A 136 7.74 0.61 2.57
N VAL A 137 7.95 0.24 1.31
CA VAL A 137 7.82 1.15 0.16
C VAL A 137 6.78 0.59 -0.79
N LEU A 138 5.72 1.35 -1.04
CA LEU A 138 4.69 0.99 -2.00
C LEU A 138 5.02 1.59 -3.37
N GLY A 139 4.74 0.82 -4.41
CA GLY A 139 4.92 1.23 -5.80
C GLY A 139 4.10 0.38 -6.76
N SER A 140 4.05 0.84 -8.00
CA SER A 140 3.29 0.16 -9.06
C SER A 140 3.96 -1.14 -9.48
N ARG A 141 3.18 -2.00 -10.15
CA ARG A 141 3.70 -3.23 -10.74
C ARG A 141 4.74 -2.94 -11.83
N ASP A 142 4.64 -1.82 -12.55
CA ASP A 142 5.61 -1.43 -13.59
C ASP A 142 7.03 -1.28 -13.03
N GLN A 143 7.15 -0.77 -11.82
CA GLN A 143 8.44 -0.51 -11.18
C GLN A 143 8.99 -1.75 -10.46
N LEU A 144 8.12 -2.48 -9.76
CA LEU A 144 8.51 -3.59 -8.88
C LEU A 144 8.48 -4.97 -9.55
N CYS A 145 7.77 -5.14 -10.68
CA CYS A 145 7.68 -6.43 -11.34
C CYS A 145 9.01 -6.81 -12.02
N ILE A 146 9.42 -8.07 -11.81
CA ILE A 146 10.62 -8.65 -12.41
C ILE A 146 10.31 -9.83 -13.35
N HIS A 147 9.03 -10.23 -13.47
CA HIS A 147 8.64 -11.30 -14.36
C HIS A 147 8.70 -10.82 -15.82
N PRO A 148 9.46 -11.49 -16.71
CA PRO A 148 9.76 -10.98 -18.05
C PRO A 148 8.52 -10.77 -18.92
N GLU A 149 7.55 -11.70 -18.89
CA GLU A 149 6.32 -11.60 -19.70
C GLU A 149 5.35 -10.52 -19.20
N VAL A 150 5.34 -10.26 -17.88
CA VAL A 150 4.46 -9.25 -17.28
C VAL A 150 5.09 -7.87 -17.48
N LYS A 151 6.40 -7.75 -17.24
CA LYS A 151 7.13 -6.49 -17.40
C LYS A 151 7.16 -5.98 -18.84
N LYS A 152 7.03 -6.87 -19.83
CA LYS A 152 6.99 -6.50 -21.26
C LYS A 152 5.71 -5.80 -21.69
N GLN A 153 4.64 -5.88 -20.90
CA GLN A 153 3.36 -5.28 -21.26
C GLN A 153 3.45 -3.75 -21.18
N GLU A 154 3.05 -3.06 -22.26
CA GLU A 154 3.05 -1.59 -22.33
C GLU A 154 1.84 -0.96 -21.63
N ASN A 155 0.71 -1.68 -21.61
CA ASN A 155 -0.50 -1.22 -20.94
C ASN A 155 -0.54 -1.73 -19.49
N ASN A 156 -0.64 -0.79 -18.54
CA ASN A 156 -0.77 -1.08 -17.11
C ASN A 156 -1.92 -2.04 -16.80
N HIS A 157 -3.07 -1.90 -17.49
CA HIS A 157 -4.23 -2.77 -17.26
C HIS A 157 -3.92 -4.23 -17.66
N MET A 158 -3.32 -4.43 -18.83
CA MET A 158 -2.90 -5.76 -19.30
C MET A 158 -1.83 -6.37 -18.39
N GLN A 159 -0.89 -5.54 -17.90
CA GLN A 159 0.12 -5.97 -16.95
C GLN A 159 -0.51 -6.50 -15.65
N ILE A 160 -1.49 -5.77 -15.10
CA ILE A 160 -2.21 -6.16 -13.89
C ILE A 160 -2.99 -7.45 -14.12
N HIS A 161 -3.74 -7.53 -15.22
CA HIS A 161 -4.52 -8.72 -15.57
C HIS A 161 -3.64 -9.96 -15.73
N LEU A 162 -2.56 -9.87 -16.50
CA LEU A 162 -1.63 -10.98 -16.71
C LEU A 162 -0.94 -11.41 -15.40
N CYS A 163 -0.59 -10.44 -14.54
CA CYS A 163 -0.03 -10.73 -13.23
C CYS A 163 -1.04 -11.51 -12.37
N ARG A 164 -2.30 -11.05 -12.29
CA ARG A 164 -3.39 -11.73 -11.57
C ARG A 164 -3.62 -13.15 -12.11
N MET A 165 -3.69 -13.32 -13.42
CA MET A 165 -3.83 -14.62 -14.09
C MET A 165 -2.68 -15.57 -13.78
N LYS A 166 -1.43 -15.08 -13.75
CA LYS A 166 -0.26 -15.92 -13.43
C LYS A 166 -0.22 -16.34 -11.97
N MET A 167 -0.75 -15.52 -11.06
CA MET A 167 -0.88 -15.90 -9.65
C MET A 167 -1.97 -16.94 -9.44
N SER A 168 -3.16 -16.75 -10.03
CA SER A 168 -4.27 -17.71 -9.88
C SER A 168 -3.91 -19.08 -10.47
N SER A 169 -3.20 -19.10 -11.59
CA SER A 169 -2.65 -20.32 -12.19
C SER A 169 -1.38 -20.84 -11.53
N ARG A 170 -0.87 -20.18 -10.48
CA ARG A 170 0.42 -20.48 -9.80
C ARG A 170 1.61 -20.61 -10.76
N SER A 171 1.57 -19.93 -11.91
CA SER A 171 2.63 -19.96 -12.92
C SER A 171 3.73 -18.93 -12.68
N CYS A 172 3.55 -17.99 -11.75
CA CYS A 172 4.57 -17.01 -11.39
C CYS A 172 5.58 -17.57 -10.36
N HIS A 173 6.76 -17.99 -10.84
CA HIS A 173 7.83 -18.51 -9.97
C HIS A 173 8.24 -17.54 -8.86
N PHE A 174 8.27 -16.23 -9.14
CA PHE A 174 8.69 -15.22 -8.15
C PHE A 174 7.68 -15.06 -7.01
N TYR A 175 6.38 -15.19 -7.30
CA TYR A 175 5.33 -15.10 -6.28
C TYR A 175 5.32 -16.37 -5.41
N ASN A 176 5.38 -17.54 -6.03
CA ASN A 176 5.37 -18.81 -5.30
C ASN A 176 6.56 -18.90 -4.32
N ASN A 177 7.76 -18.47 -4.75
CA ASN A 177 8.94 -18.45 -3.88
C ASN A 177 8.82 -17.48 -2.70
N LEU A 178 7.95 -16.45 -2.80
CA LEU A 178 7.74 -15.50 -1.70
C LEU A 178 7.00 -16.16 -0.54
N GLU A 179 6.08 -17.11 -0.80
CA GLU A 179 5.38 -17.82 0.27
C GLU A 179 6.35 -18.61 1.15
N GLU A 180 7.40 -19.19 0.56
CA GLU A 180 8.42 -19.93 1.29
C GLU A 180 9.51 -19.02 1.91
N LYS A 181 10.00 -18.03 1.16
CA LYS A 181 11.19 -17.23 1.55
C LYS A 181 10.88 -15.85 2.11
N GLY A 182 9.63 -15.40 2.06
CA GLY A 182 9.23 -14.04 2.44
C GLY A 182 9.43 -13.69 3.91
N THR A 183 9.74 -14.67 4.76
CA THR A 183 10.03 -14.48 6.20
C THR A 183 11.53 -14.40 6.52
N GLU A 184 12.41 -14.56 5.53
CA GLU A 184 13.86 -14.47 5.73
C GLU A 184 14.27 -13.06 6.19
N LYS A 185 15.04 -12.99 7.28
CA LYS A 185 15.51 -11.71 7.87
C LYS A 185 16.31 -10.87 6.88
N ASP A 186 17.07 -11.50 5.99
CA ASP A 186 17.86 -10.84 4.96
C ASP A 186 17.00 -10.01 3.98
N LEU A 187 15.71 -10.35 3.85
CA LEU A 187 14.76 -9.62 3.00
C LEU A 187 13.98 -8.54 3.76
N ILE A 188 13.85 -8.67 5.09
CA ILE A 188 12.98 -7.83 5.94
C ILE A 188 13.75 -6.74 6.68
N ASP A 189 14.93 -7.08 7.21
CA ASP A 189 15.71 -6.20 8.08
C ASP A 189 16.38 -4.99 7.38
N PRO A 190 16.85 -5.07 6.11
CA PRO A 190 17.46 -3.91 5.47
C PRO A 190 16.43 -2.83 5.12
N ILE A 191 16.85 -1.57 5.19
CA ILE A 191 16.08 -0.44 4.65
C ILE A 191 16.22 -0.48 3.13
N LEU A 192 15.16 -0.94 2.43
CA LEU A 192 15.15 -1.08 0.98
C LEU A 192 14.35 0.04 0.33
N ASP A 193 14.90 0.63 -0.72
CA ASP A 193 14.13 1.41 -1.70
C ASP A 193 13.64 0.49 -2.84
N ILE A 194 12.99 1.08 -3.85
CA ILE A 194 12.41 0.33 -4.98
C ILE A 194 13.48 -0.39 -5.80
N GLU A 195 14.64 0.24 -6.00
CA GLU A 195 15.73 -0.35 -6.79
C GLU A 195 16.37 -1.51 -6.03
N ASP A 196 16.59 -1.32 -4.73
CA ASP A 196 17.07 -2.37 -3.83
C ASP A 196 16.10 -3.54 -3.74
N LEU A 197 14.78 -3.29 -3.66
CA LEU A 197 13.74 -4.32 -3.68
C LEU A 197 13.80 -5.15 -4.96
N VAL A 198 13.95 -4.50 -6.12
CA VAL A 198 14.07 -5.18 -7.42
C VAL A 198 15.37 -5.99 -7.49
N LYS A 199 16.48 -5.45 -6.99
CA LYS A 199 17.78 -6.13 -6.96
C LYS A 199 17.75 -7.36 -6.05
N ASN A 200 17.19 -7.23 -4.85
CA ASN A 200 17.02 -8.34 -3.91
C ASN A 200 16.04 -9.39 -4.46
N GLY A 201 14.93 -8.98 -5.07
CA GLY A 201 14.01 -9.91 -5.71
C GLY A 201 14.65 -10.73 -6.82
N LYS A 202 15.51 -10.12 -7.64
CA LYS A 202 16.29 -10.85 -8.66
C LYS A 202 17.29 -11.82 -8.04
N LYS A 203 18.01 -11.40 -6.98
CA LYS A 203 19.01 -12.21 -6.28
C LYS A 203 18.39 -13.43 -5.59
N HIS A 204 17.30 -13.23 -4.88
CA HIS A 204 16.63 -14.28 -4.09
C HIS A 204 15.51 -15.01 -4.86
N ARG A 205 15.21 -14.57 -6.09
CA ARG A 205 14.11 -15.06 -6.96
C ARG A 205 12.73 -14.95 -6.30
N VAL A 206 12.49 -13.85 -5.60
CA VAL A 206 11.21 -13.52 -4.94
C VAL A 206 10.55 -12.30 -5.59
N CYS A 207 9.22 -12.20 -5.52
CA CYS A 207 8.48 -11.10 -6.13
C CYS A 207 8.58 -9.82 -5.29
N PRO A 208 9.22 -8.74 -5.77
CA PRO A 208 9.37 -7.49 -5.00
C PRO A 208 8.04 -6.81 -4.71
N TYR A 209 7.10 -6.86 -5.65
CA TYR A 209 5.78 -6.21 -5.52
C TYR A 209 4.96 -6.79 -4.37
N TYR A 210 4.90 -8.12 -4.26
CA TYR A 210 4.18 -8.77 -3.17
C TYR A 210 4.97 -8.75 -1.86
N LEU A 211 6.31 -8.78 -1.92
CA LEU A 211 7.17 -8.63 -0.75
C LEU A 211 6.96 -7.28 -0.06
N SER A 212 6.96 -6.17 -0.81
CA SER A 212 6.75 -4.86 -0.20
C SER A 212 5.37 -4.74 0.46
N ARG A 213 4.36 -5.39 -0.11
CA ARG A 213 3.00 -5.43 0.43
C ARG A 213 2.87 -6.29 1.68
N SER A 214 3.54 -7.45 1.75
CA SER A 214 3.53 -8.26 2.97
C SER A 214 4.19 -7.52 4.13
N LEU A 215 5.17 -6.67 3.85
CA LEU A 215 5.83 -5.82 4.85
C LEU A 215 4.95 -4.69 5.39
N LYS A 216 3.89 -4.26 4.67
CA LYS A 216 2.97 -3.18 5.08
C LYS A 216 2.36 -3.39 6.46
N GLN A 217 2.04 -4.64 6.81
CA GLN A 217 1.40 -4.97 8.09
C GLN A 217 2.33 -4.70 9.28
N GLN A 218 3.62 -5.03 9.13
CA GLN A 218 4.61 -4.94 10.21
C GLN A 218 5.46 -3.65 10.15
N ALA A 219 5.24 -2.81 9.15
CA ALA A 219 6.01 -1.58 8.94
C ALA A 219 5.76 -0.55 10.05
N ASP A 220 6.85 0.08 10.46
CA ASP A 220 6.87 1.24 11.34
C ASP A 220 6.65 2.54 10.54
N ILE A 221 7.23 2.60 9.33
CA ILE A 221 7.12 3.69 8.38
C ILE A 221 6.81 3.15 6.97
N ILE A 222 5.85 3.77 6.30
CA ILE A 222 5.43 3.41 4.94
C ILE A 222 5.67 4.61 4.02
N PHE A 223 6.49 4.40 2.99
CA PHE A 223 6.72 5.35 1.90
C PHE A 223 5.79 5.03 0.74
N MET A 224 5.00 6.00 0.27
CA MET A 224 4.08 5.80 -0.85
C MET A 224 3.89 7.08 -1.69
N PRO A 225 3.54 6.97 -2.97
CA PRO A 225 3.09 8.11 -3.75
C PRO A 225 1.79 8.72 -3.21
N TYR A 226 1.53 10.01 -3.45
CA TYR A 226 0.29 10.67 -3.03
C TYR A 226 -0.98 10.00 -3.53
N ASN A 227 -0.94 9.38 -4.70
CA ASN A 227 -2.10 8.71 -5.31
C ASN A 227 -2.67 7.62 -4.39
N TYR A 228 -1.81 6.85 -3.72
CA TYR A 228 -2.20 5.79 -2.79
C TYR A 228 -2.86 6.30 -1.50
N LEU A 229 -2.74 7.61 -1.20
CA LEU A 229 -3.36 8.23 -0.03
C LEU A 229 -4.73 8.83 -0.37
N LEU A 230 -4.87 9.39 -1.57
CA LEU A 230 -6.06 10.15 -1.98
C LEU A 230 -7.11 9.27 -2.67
N ASP A 231 -6.70 8.16 -3.28
CA ASP A 231 -7.63 7.26 -3.93
C ASP A 231 -8.22 6.27 -2.91
N SER A 232 -9.38 6.61 -2.35
CA SER A 232 -10.19 5.73 -1.48
C SER A 232 -10.50 4.39 -2.16
N LYS A 233 -10.45 4.32 -3.50
CA LYS A 233 -10.60 3.06 -4.24
C LYS A 233 -9.33 2.22 -4.13
N GLU A 234 -8.13 2.74 -4.32
CA GLU A 234 -6.91 1.93 -4.17
C GLU A 234 -6.71 1.41 -2.72
N GLN A 235 -7.18 2.15 -1.71
CA GLN A 235 -7.10 1.72 -0.31
C GLN A 235 -8.12 0.62 0.05
N LEU A 236 -9.32 0.65 -0.53
CA LEU A 236 -10.41 -0.33 -0.29
C LEU A 236 -10.37 -1.53 -1.28
N CYS A 237 -9.98 -1.29 -2.53
CA CYS A 237 -9.89 -2.28 -3.61
C CYS A 237 -8.66 -3.21 -3.49
N GLU A 238 -7.72 -2.93 -2.58
CA GLU A 238 -6.57 -3.79 -2.35
C GLU A 238 -6.79 -4.87 -1.26
N GLU A 239 -7.76 -4.65 -0.36
CA GLU A 239 -8.14 -5.66 0.66
C GLU A 239 -9.30 -6.56 0.19
N LEU A 240 -10.10 -6.10 -0.76
CA LEU A 240 -11.13 -6.90 -1.41
C LEU A 240 -10.63 -7.39 -2.76
N THR A 241 -10.91 -8.64 -3.11
CA THR A 241 -10.71 -9.21 -4.45
C THR A 241 -11.58 -8.47 -5.47
N SER A 242 -11.15 -7.28 -5.90
CA SER A 242 -11.90 -6.44 -6.82
C SER A 242 -11.33 -6.58 -8.23
N PHE A 243 -12.18 -7.07 -9.14
CA PHE A 243 -12.01 -6.95 -10.58
C PHE A 243 -12.17 -5.47 -10.95
N ASP A 244 -11.17 -4.89 -11.60
CA ASP A 244 -11.31 -3.58 -12.24
C ASP A 244 -12.04 -3.80 -13.56
N LEU A 245 -13.33 -3.50 -13.60
CA LEU A 245 -14.10 -3.42 -14.85
C LEU A 245 -14.23 -1.94 -15.21
N THR A 246 -13.62 -1.51 -16.30
CA THR A 246 -13.95 -0.21 -16.88
C THR A 246 -15.30 -0.31 -17.61
N PRO A 247 -16.05 0.79 -17.77
CA PRO A 247 -17.26 0.79 -18.59
C PRO A 247 -17.00 0.27 -20.02
N TYR A 248 -15.80 0.52 -20.54
CA TYR A 248 -15.34 -0.01 -21.81
C TYR A 248 -15.17 -1.53 -21.78
N ASP A 249 -14.59 -2.10 -20.72
CA ASP A 249 -14.44 -3.55 -20.58
C ASP A 249 -15.80 -4.25 -20.48
N LEU A 250 -16.77 -3.63 -19.80
CA LEU A 250 -18.13 -4.16 -19.69
C LEU A 250 -18.85 -4.14 -21.05
N ALA A 251 -18.83 -3.01 -21.75
CA ALA A 251 -19.41 -2.86 -23.08
C ALA A 251 -18.78 -3.83 -24.08
N SER A 252 -17.45 -3.91 -24.09
CA SER A 252 -16.71 -4.83 -24.97
C SER A 252 -17.01 -6.30 -24.67
N ALA A 253 -17.23 -6.67 -23.40
CA ALA A 253 -17.62 -8.02 -23.02
C ALA A 253 -19.05 -8.35 -23.48
N VAL A 254 -20.01 -7.42 -23.33
CA VAL A 254 -21.39 -7.57 -23.82
C VAL A 254 -21.39 -7.73 -25.34
N ASP A 255 -20.61 -6.92 -26.06
CA ASP A 255 -20.49 -7.01 -27.53
C ASP A 255 -19.87 -8.34 -27.98
N ALA A 256 -18.81 -8.79 -27.32
CA ALA A 256 -18.19 -10.08 -27.61
C ALA A 256 -19.19 -11.24 -27.42
N ILE A 257 -20.01 -11.19 -26.36
CA ILE A 257 -21.04 -12.19 -26.11
C ILE A 257 -22.17 -12.13 -27.14
N ASN A 258 -22.58 -10.93 -27.58
CA ASN A 258 -23.56 -10.77 -28.65
C ASN A 258 -23.08 -11.43 -29.95
N ILE A 259 -21.83 -11.19 -30.33
CA ILE A 259 -21.22 -11.80 -31.53
C ILE A 259 -21.21 -13.34 -31.42
N VAL A 260 -20.84 -13.88 -30.26
CA VAL A 260 -20.83 -15.34 -30.03
C VAL A 260 -22.25 -15.92 -30.08
N LEU A 261 -23.24 -15.24 -29.48
CA LEU A 261 -24.64 -15.68 -29.54
C LEU A 261 -25.19 -15.68 -30.98
N GLU A 262 -24.85 -14.66 -31.77
CA GLU A 262 -25.24 -14.60 -33.19
C GLU A 262 -24.56 -15.68 -34.03
N ASP A 263 -23.27 -15.97 -33.80
CA ASP A 263 -22.54 -17.03 -34.50
C ASP A 263 -23.10 -18.43 -34.16
N GLN A 264 -23.45 -18.66 -32.89
CA GLN A 264 -24.08 -19.92 -32.46
C GLN A 264 -25.52 -20.06 -33.00
N ALA A 265 -26.29 -18.97 -33.06
CA ALA A 265 -27.63 -18.97 -33.66
C ALA A 265 -27.57 -19.29 -35.16
N LYS A 266 -26.64 -18.68 -35.90
CA LYS A 266 -26.41 -18.99 -37.32
C LYS A 266 -25.95 -20.43 -37.55
N LYS A 267 -25.15 -21.00 -36.64
CA LYS A 267 -24.75 -22.42 -36.69
C LYS A 267 -25.93 -23.38 -36.47
N ILE A 268 -26.91 -23.00 -35.65
CA ILE A 268 -28.14 -23.79 -35.47
C ILE A 268 -29.01 -23.73 -36.73
N GLU A 269 -29.19 -22.54 -37.33
CA GLU A 269 -29.91 -22.39 -38.61
C GLU A 269 -29.20 -23.10 -39.77
N GLN A 270 -27.87 -23.11 -39.80
CA GLN A 270 -27.08 -23.85 -40.81
C GLN A 270 -27.07 -25.36 -40.56
N ASN A 271 -27.13 -25.83 -39.31
CA ASN A 271 -27.26 -27.25 -38.99
C ASN A 271 -28.66 -27.81 -39.31
N GLU A 272 -29.72 -26.98 -39.27
CA GLU A 272 -31.04 -27.37 -39.80
C GLU A 272 -31.02 -27.52 -41.33
N PHE A 273 -30.10 -26.85 -42.03
CA PHE A 273 -29.93 -26.97 -43.49
C PHE A 273 -28.94 -28.09 -43.90
N ASN A 274 -27.97 -28.43 -43.06
CA ASN A 274 -26.91 -29.41 -43.36
C ASN A 274 -27.17 -30.82 -42.81
N ALA A 275 -28.37 -31.12 -42.28
CA ALA A 275 -28.74 -32.44 -41.78
C ALA A 275 -28.80 -33.56 -42.87
N GLU A 276 -28.37 -33.29 -44.11
CA GLU A 276 -28.24 -34.30 -45.16
C GLU A 276 -26.81 -34.70 -45.56
N PHE A 277 -25.74 -34.07 -45.04
CA PHE A 277 -24.38 -34.54 -45.32
C PHE A 277 -23.43 -34.41 -44.11
N ASN A 278 -23.03 -35.56 -43.55
CA ASN A 278 -22.02 -35.70 -42.51
C ASN A 278 -20.64 -35.16 -42.94
N ILE A 279 -19.87 -34.60 -42.00
CA ILE A 279 -18.64 -35.17 -41.38
C ILE A 279 -17.90 -34.06 -40.59
N GLU A 280 -17.55 -34.40 -39.35
CA GLU A 280 -16.50 -33.90 -38.44
C GLU A 280 -15.79 -32.57 -38.76
N HIS A 281 -15.81 -31.61 -37.82
CA HIS A 281 -14.65 -30.71 -37.65
C HIS A 281 -14.49 -30.17 -36.20
N VAL A 282 -13.40 -30.62 -35.59
CA VAL A 282 -12.44 -29.94 -34.68
C VAL A 282 -13.00 -29.05 -33.55
N ASN A 283 -12.98 -29.60 -32.34
CA ASN A 283 -13.06 -28.89 -31.06
C ASN A 283 -11.90 -27.88 -30.91
N SER A 284 -12.24 -26.59 -30.85
CA SER A 284 -11.36 -25.55 -30.29
C SER A 284 -12.03 -24.92 -29.07
N GLY A 285 -11.60 -25.38 -27.89
CA GLY A 285 -11.53 -24.64 -26.62
C GLY A 285 -12.74 -23.82 -26.18
N LEU A 286 -13.49 -24.39 -25.22
CA LEU A 286 -14.63 -23.88 -24.43
C LEU A 286 -16.00 -24.34 -24.95
N ASN A 287 -16.39 -25.57 -24.56
CA ASN A 287 -17.78 -26.01 -24.63
C ASN A 287 -18.57 -25.34 -23.50
N MET A 288 -19.01 -24.10 -23.72
CA MET A 288 -20.06 -23.47 -22.90
C MET A 288 -21.40 -23.67 -23.59
N GLU A 289 -22.41 -24.16 -22.85
CA GLU A 289 -23.75 -24.34 -23.39
C GLU A 289 -24.39 -22.98 -23.69
N LEU A 290 -25.28 -22.91 -24.69
CA LEU A 290 -25.98 -21.67 -25.06
C LEU A 290 -26.69 -21.02 -23.86
N GLU A 291 -27.18 -21.86 -22.94
CA GLU A 291 -27.82 -21.42 -21.71
C GLU A 291 -26.84 -20.69 -20.77
N ASP A 292 -25.57 -21.11 -20.72
CA ASP A 292 -24.54 -20.47 -19.91
C ASP A 292 -24.11 -19.14 -20.50
N ILE A 293 -24.00 -19.04 -21.83
CA ILE A 293 -23.70 -17.78 -22.52
C ILE A 293 -24.83 -16.77 -22.29
N ALA A 294 -26.08 -17.21 -22.35
CA ALA A 294 -27.25 -16.38 -22.06
C ALA A 294 -27.30 -15.93 -20.59
N LYS A 295 -26.94 -16.81 -19.64
CA LYS A 295 -26.81 -16.47 -18.22
C LYS A 295 -25.74 -15.41 -18.00
N ILE A 296 -24.58 -15.53 -18.63
CA ILE A 296 -23.49 -14.56 -18.51
C ILE A 296 -23.93 -13.20 -19.10
N LYS A 297 -24.56 -13.17 -20.28
CA LYS A 297 -25.11 -11.93 -20.85
C LYS A 297 -26.07 -11.24 -19.88
N ARG A 298 -26.97 -12.01 -19.25
CA ARG A 298 -27.93 -11.49 -18.28
C ARG A 298 -27.24 -10.87 -17.06
N ILE A 299 -26.20 -11.54 -16.54
CA ILE A 299 -25.42 -11.04 -15.40
C ILE A 299 -24.72 -9.73 -15.75
N LEU A 300 -24.12 -9.62 -16.94
CA LEU A 300 -23.43 -8.40 -17.37
C LEU A 300 -24.40 -7.22 -17.57
N LEU A 301 -25.56 -7.45 -18.18
CA LEU A 301 -26.61 -6.42 -18.33
C LEU A 301 -27.18 -5.97 -16.99
N GLN A 302 -27.32 -6.89 -16.03
CA GLN A 302 -27.74 -6.54 -14.67
C GLN A 302 -26.69 -5.71 -13.94
N LEU A 303 -25.41 -5.99 -14.17
CA LEU A 303 -24.31 -5.19 -13.62
C LEU A 303 -24.27 -3.79 -14.25
N GLU A 304 -24.48 -3.67 -15.57
CA GLU A 304 -24.58 -2.38 -16.26
C GLU A 304 -25.73 -1.52 -15.71
N SER A 305 -26.94 -2.08 -15.61
CA SER A 305 -28.10 -1.40 -15.03
C SER A 305 -27.85 -0.98 -13.58
N ALA A 306 -27.22 -1.83 -12.77
CA ALA A 306 -26.92 -1.51 -11.37
C ALA A 306 -25.87 -0.40 -11.23
N ILE A 307 -24.97 -0.23 -12.20
CA ILE A 307 -24.02 0.88 -12.25
C ILE A 307 -24.73 2.18 -12.65
N ASP A 308 -25.61 2.12 -13.65
CA ASP A 308 -26.37 3.29 -14.13
C ASP A 308 -27.36 3.82 -13.09
N ASP A 309 -27.91 2.95 -12.24
CA ASP A 309 -28.82 3.32 -11.15
C ASP A 309 -28.11 4.00 -9.95
N VAL A 310 -26.78 4.08 -9.96
CA VAL A 310 -26.02 4.78 -8.91
C VAL A 310 -26.16 6.29 -9.08
N GLU A 311 -27.07 6.90 -8.33
CA GLU A 311 -27.16 8.36 -8.23
C GLU A 311 -25.94 8.94 -7.50
N LEU A 312 -25.08 9.66 -8.23
CA LEU A 312 -23.94 10.36 -7.67
C LEU A 312 -24.40 11.62 -6.91
N SER A 313 -24.40 11.56 -5.58
CA SER A 313 -24.76 12.69 -4.72
C SER A 313 -23.62 13.71 -4.56
N SER A 314 -23.31 14.49 -5.59
CA SER A 314 -22.64 15.79 -5.42
C SER A 314 -22.63 16.57 -6.75
N LYS A 315 -23.24 17.76 -6.75
CA LYS A 315 -23.14 18.77 -7.83
C LYS A 315 -21.77 19.48 -7.89
N GLU A 316 -20.73 18.92 -7.27
CA GLU A 316 -19.35 19.43 -7.37
C GLU A 316 -18.44 18.28 -7.82
N GLY A 317 -18.52 17.95 -9.10
CA GLY A 317 -17.46 17.22 -9.79
C GLY A 317 -16.44 18.23 -10.32
N PHE A 318 -15.18 18.12 -9.91
CA PHE A 318 -14.07 18.83 -10.54
C PHE A 318 -13.42 17.91 -11.56
N THR A 319 -13.75 18.13 -12.82
CA THR A 319 -12.93 17.71 -13.96
C THR A 319 -12.47 19.01 -14.62
N GLU A 320 -11.20 19.38 -14.47
CA GLU A 320 -10.62 20.42 -15.32
C GLU A 320 -10.13 19.76 -16.61
N ASP A 321 -10.58 20.27 -17.75
CA ASP A 321 -10.01 19.96 -19.05
C ASP A 321 -8.59 20.55 -19.14
N GLY A 322 -7.67 19.77 -19.69
CA GLY A 322 -6.24 20.11 -19.83
C GLY A 322 -5.91 21.20 -20.85
#